data_AF-A0A3M7D0E2-F1
#
_entry.id   AF-A0A3M7D0E2-F1
#
_cell.length_a   1.000
_cell.length_b   1.000
_cell.length_c   1.000
_cell.angle_alpha   90.00
_cell.angle_beta   90.00
_cell.angle_gamma   90.00
#
_symmetry.space_group_name_H-M   'P 1'
#
loop_
_entity.id
_entity.type
_entity.pdbx_description
1 polymer ?
#
loop_
_entity_poly.entity_id
_entity_poly.type
_entity_poly.pdbx_seq_one_letter_code
_entity_poly.pdbx_strand_id
1 'polypeptide(L)'
;MPKAAKQTTHTKISRTSPIPCSKPTPQNGKPTHQPKDPTKSHLYTDDNPSTTIHGTGFKDAATAHHTLDLIKNRSLTYQFQTVNTMFHRASHHPAMKKTSTSSTGSGGNSQQGMKEAMAIFRHWLDETYPAAKSALRAGGFKPLLSKPLVEKYLPLILSSASSSSSSPSSGAAGAGAPNDDDDNDNDNDAKVFAQRYINLAKGKRLGNVLLDDGDPTGLDWEGRRYRALCELVPEGKEKEGGWGVGELWEDGDGDGGEGEGDGDEGGEGGKKGKKKKVSDRHLQLIAWAWSPVGERKLTMSG
;
A
#
# COMPACT_ATOMS: atom_id res chain seq x y z
N MET A 1 41.54 20.80 43.86
CA MET A 1 40.68 20.82 45.08
C MET A 1 40.41 22.29 45.43
N PRO A 2 39.29 22.68 46.08
CA PRO A 2 37.92 22.14 46.01
C PRO A 2 36.82 23.23 45.88
N LYS A 3 35.59 22.81 45.54
CA LYS A 3 34.26 23.38 45.91
C LYS A 3 33.96 24.89 45.70
N ALA A 4 32.90 25.15 44.93
CA ALA A 4 31.91 26.20 45.26
C ALA A 4 30.49 25.75 44.87
N ALA A 5 29.51 26.02 45.73
CA ALA A 5 28.09 25.77 45.49
C ALA A 5 27.25 26.74 46.32
N LYS A 6 26.17 27.29 45.73
CA LYS A 6 24.82 27.48 46.31
C LYS A 6 23.97 28.42 45.44
N GLN A 7 22.67 28.17 45.42
CA GLN A 7 21.62 28.99 44.80
C GLN A 7 20.94 29.86 45.86
N THR A 8 20.26 30.92 45.44
CA THR A 8 19.56 31.87 46.35
C THR A 8 18.23 32.33 45.74
N THR A 9 17.11 32.01 46.44
CA THR A 9 15.86 32.81 46.67
C THR A 9 15.07 33.43 45.47
N HIS A 10 13.74 33.66 45.48
CA HIS A 10 12.83 34.27 46.48
C HIS A 10 11.32 33.87 46.32
N THR A 11 10.45 34.41 47.19
CA THR A 11 8.96 34.26 47.28
C THR A 11 8.21 35.57 46.85
N LYS A 12 6.88 35.83 46.97
CA LYS A 12 5.87 35.52 48.03
C LYS A 12 4.39 35.73 47.59
N ILE A 13 3.46 35.43 48.50
CA ILE A 13 1.97 35.55 48.53
C ILE A 13 1.53 37.05 48.68
N SER A 14 0.32 37.59 48.36
CA SER A 14 -1.05 37.00 48.41
C SER A 14 -2.17 37.69 47.58
N ARG A 15 -3.12 36.86 47.07
CA ARG A 15 -4.62 36.91 47.14
C ARG A 15 -5.43 38.23 47.23
N THR A 16 -6.54 38.27 46.48
CA THR A 16 -7.92 38.67 46.91
C THR A 16 -8.99 38.07 45.96
N SER A 17 -10.21 37.81 46.43
CA SER A 17 -11.41 37.26 45.74
C SER A 17 -12.67 37.88 46.40
N PRO A 18 -13.94 37.86 45.87
CA PRO A 18 -14.76 36.63 45.61
C PRO A 18 -15.84 36.69 44.44
N ILE A 19 -16.12 35.60 43.67
CA ILE A 19 -17.34 34.69 43.69
C ILE A 19 -18.60 35.24 42.90
N PRO A 20 -19.53 34.43 42.27
CA PRO A 20 -19.66 32.96 42.07
C PRO A 20 -19.87 32.45 40.61
N CYS A 21 -19.87 31.11 40.46
CA CYS A 21 -20.51 30.26 39.40
C CYS A 21 -20.14 30.47 37.91
N SER A 22 -19.86 29.45 37.09
CA SER A 22 -20.07 27.98 37.23
C SER A 22 -18.85 27.17 36.72
N LYS A 23 -18.66 25.96 37.24
CA LYS A 23 -17.60 25.00 36.87
C LYS A 23 -18.16 23.56 36.98
N PRO A 24 -17.63 22.55 36.26
CA PRO A 24 -16.25 22.07 36.45
C PRO A 24 -15.32 22.11 35.23
N THR A 25 -14.02 22.12 35.53
CA THR A 25 -12.86 22.16 34.62
C THR A 25 -12.44 20.76 34.09
N PRO A 26 -11.55 20.67 33.07
CA PRO A 26 -11.17 19.41 32.43
C PRO A 26 -10.12 18.64 33.24
N GLN A 27 -9.99 17.34 32.98
CA GLN A 27 -8.99 16.48 33.61
C GLN A 27 -7.76 16.29 32.72
N ASN A 28 -6.64 16.88 33.16
CA ASN A 28 -5.30 16.55 32.68
C ASN A 28 -4.80 15.33 33.48
N GLY A 29 -4.50 14.22 32.80
CA GLY A 29 -4.09 12.97 33.45
C GLY A 29 -2.93 12.29 32.72
N LYS A 30 -1.85 11.96 33.45
CA LYS A 30 -0.81 11.05 32.95
C LYS A 30 -1.43 9.67 32.67
N PRO A 31 -1.04 8.97 31.59
CA PRO A 31 -1.52 7.62 31.33
C PRO A 31 -0.98 6.65 32.39
N THR A 32 -1.85 6.21 33.30
CA THR A 32 -1.54 5.15 34.26
C THR A 32 -1.36 3.85 33.49
N HIS A 33 -0.17 3.28 33.54
CA HIS A 33 0.14 2.04 32.83
C HIS A 33 -0.47 0.84 33.58
N GLN A 34 -1.77 0.61 33.37
CA GLN A 34 -2.48 -0.53 33.95
C GLN A 34 -1.82 -1.85 33.50
N PRO A 35 -1.67 -2.85 34.38
CA PRO A 35 -1.22 -4.18 33.97
C PRO A 35 -2.26 -4.76 32.99
N LYS A 36 -1.80 -5.07 31.76
CA LYS A 36 -2.68 -5.66 30.75
C LYS A 36 -3.06 -7.07 31.20
N ASP A 37 -4.36 -7.29 31.40
CA ASP A 37 -4.94 -8.60 31.61
C ASP A 37 -4.52 -9.53 30.45
N PRO A 38 -3.78 -10.63 30.70
CA PRO A 38 -3.25 -11.48 29.64
C PRO A 38 -4.37 -12.12 28.79
N THR A 39 -5.56 -12.26 29.37
CA THR A 39 -6.78 -12.76 28.73
C THR A 39 -7.38 -11.77 27.73
N LYS A 40 -7.04 -10.47 27.85
CA LYS A 40 -7.36 -9.41 26.87
C LYS A 40 -6.15 -9.02 26.03
N SER A 41 -5.29 -9.99 25.73
CA SER A 41 -4.24 -9.79 24.73
C SER A 41 -4.85 -9.76 23.33
N HIS A 42 -4.96 -8.55 22.77
CA HIS A 42 -5.27 -8.23 21.37
C HIS A 42 -4.49 -9.08 20.33
N LEU A 43 -3.39 -9.73 20.76
CA LEU A 43 -2.65 -10.76 20.03
C LEU A 43 -3.49 -11.97 19.57
N TYR A 44 -4.65 -12.21 20.20
CA TYR A 44 -5.60 -13.28 19.87
C TYR A 44 -7.01 -12.78 19.51
N THR A 45 -7.30 -11.49 19.68
CA THR A 45 -8.56 -10.91 19.21
C THR A 45 -8.43 -10.60 17.72
N ASP A 46 -9.32 -11.18 16.92
CA ASP A 46 -9.48 -10.83 15.53
C ASP A 46 -10.28 -9.53 15.42
N ASP A 47 -9.57 -8.41 15.30
CA ASP A 47 -10.14 -7.06 15.23
C ASP A 47 -10.86 -6.77 13.89
N ASN A 48 -10.86 -7.69 12.91
CA ASN A 48 -11.47 -7.45 11.61
C ASN A 48 -12.08 -8.75 10.99
N PRO A 49 -13.05 -9.38 11.70
CA PRO A 49 -13.43 -10.79 11.47
C PRO A 49 -14.06 -11.08 10.10
N SER A 50 -14.64 -10.08 9.42
CA SER A 50 -15.13 -10.25 8.04
C SER A 50 -14.02 -10.41 7.01
N THR A 51 -12.84 -9.84 7.27
CA THR A 51 -11.70 -9.83 6.35
C THR A 51 -10.62 -10.86 6.70
N THR A 52 -10.82 -11.62 7.79
CA THR A 52 -9.82 -12.56 8.28
C THR A 52 -10.05 -13.94 7.70
N ILE A 53 -9.01 -14.48 7.07
CA ILE A 53 -9.02 -15.83 6.50
C ILE A 53 -9.13 -16.87 7.64
N HIS A 54 -10.31 -17.47 7.76
CA HIS A 54 -10.57 -18.60 8.63
C HIS A 54 -9.85 -19.88 8.11
N GLY A 55 -9.57 -20.83 9.00
CA GLY A 55 -8.91 -22.10 8.62
C GLY A 55 -7.38 -22.04 8.48
N THR A 56 -6.75 -20.92 8.81
CA THR A 56 -5.28 -20.83 8.97
C THR A 56 -4.83 -21.48 10.27
N GLY A 57 -3.66 -22.11 10.29
CA GLY A 57 -3.15 -22.81 11.48
C GLY A 57 -1.75 -23.40 11.34
N PHE A 58 -1.29 -24.06 12.39
CA PHE A 58 0.09 -24.55 12.53
C PHE A 58 0.20 -25.92 13.25
N LYS A 59 -0.91 -26.67 13.31
CA LYS A 59 -1.02 -27.92 14.09
C LYS A 59 -0.18 -29.06 13.51
N ASP A 60 -0.15 -29.19 12.19
CA ASP A 60 0.49 -30.26 11.43
C ASP A 60 0.87 -29.77 10.02
N ALA A 61 1.67 -30.57 9.30
CA ALA A 61 2.13 -30.26 7.95
C ALA A 61 0.98 -29.97 6.97
N ALA A 62 -0.10 -30.75 7.03
CA ALA A 62 -1.28 -30.55 6.17
C ALA A 62 -1.95 -29.19 6.45
N THR A 63 -2.10 -28.82 7.72
CA THR A 63 -2.61 -27.49 8.12
C THR A 63 -1.69 -26.36 7.65
N ALA A 64 -0.36 -26.57 7.66
CA ALA A 64 0.60 -25.58 7.18
C ALA A 64 0.51 -25.37 5.66
N HIS A 65 0.43 -26.44 4.87
CA HIS A 65 0.18 -26.35 3.43
C HIS A 65 -1.16 -25.69 3.11
N HIS A 66 -2.25 -26.09 3.77
CA HIS A 66 -3.56 -25.45 3.65
C HIS A 66 -3.49 -23.94 3.95
N THR A 67 -2.72 -23.54 4.96
CA THR A 67 -2.50 -22.12 5.31
C THR A 67 -1.76 -21.38 4.21
N LEU A 68 -0.76 -21.99 3.56
CA LEU A 68 -0.07 -21.40 2.40
C LEU A 68 -1.00 -21.29 1.18
N ASP A 69 -1.82 -22.31 0.92
CA ASP A 69 -2.80 -22.32 -0.17
C ASP A 69 -3.88 -21.24 -0.03
N LEU A 70 -4.38 -21.03 1.19
CA LEU A 70 -5.37 -19.97 1.48
C LEU A 70 -4.82 -18.55 1.24
N ILE A 71 -3.52 -18.33 1.44
CA ILE A 71 -2.92 -16.98 1.37
C ILE A 71 -2.18 -16.69 0.06
N LYS A 72 -2.01 -17.66 -0.84
CA LYS A 72 -1.17 -17.51 -2.05
C LYS A 72 -1.60 -16.37 -2.99
N ASN A 73 -2.88 -16.01 -2.98
CA ASN A 73 -3.44 -14.91 -3.78
C ASN A 73 -3.26 -13.53 -3.12
N ARG A 74 -2.93 -13.48 -1.83
CA ARG A 74 -2.68 -12.24 -1.08
C ARG A 74 -1.31 -11.65 -1.47
N SER A 75 -1.07 -10.37 -1.22
CA SER A 75 0.25 -9.76 -1.38
C SER A 75 1.34 -10.51 -0.61
N LEU A 76 2.57 -10.53 -1.14
CA LEU A 76 3.74 -11.07 -0.42
C LEU A 76 3.93 -10.41 0.96
N THR A 77 3.49 -9.16 1.12
CA THR A 77 3.45 -8.44 2.39
C THR A 77 2.50 -9.09 3.39
N TYR A 78 1.28 -9.46 2.97
CA TYR A 78 0.31 -10.20 3.78
C TYR A 78 0.79 -11.63 4.06
N GLN A 79 1.21 -12.36 3.03
CA GLN A 79 1.69 -13.74 3.14
C GLN A 79 2.80 -13.85 4.21
N PHE A 80 3.79 -12.95 4.16
CA PHE A 80 4.86 -12.89 5.15
C PHE A 80 4.35 -12.65 6.57
N GLN A 81 3.41 -11.72 6.78
CA GLN A 81 2.84 -11.46 8.09
C GLN A 81 2.12 -12.70 8.64
N THR A 82 1.33 -13.39 7.83
CA THR A 82 0.60 -14.59 8.24
C THR A 82 1.55 -15.75 8.54
N VAL A 83 2.47 -16.09 7.64
CA VAL A 83 3.43 -17.19 7.86
C VAL A 83 4.33 -16.92 9.06
N ASN A 84 4.85 -15.70 9.19
CA ASN A 84 5.67 -15.31 10.34
C ASN A 84 4.88 -15.39 11.66
N THR A 85 3.60 -15.03 11.66
CA THR A 85 2.71 -15.16 12.82
C THR A 85 2.48 -16.62 13.19
N MET A 86 2.18 -17.49 12.22
CA MET A 86 1.95 -18.92 12.48
C MET A 86 3.20 -19.64 12.96
N PHE A 87 4.37 -19.32 12.39
CA PHE A 87 5.67 -19.83 12.86
C PHE A 87 5.95 -19.48 14.32
N HIS A 88 5.76 -18.21 14.72
CA HIS A 88 6.00 -17.78 16.10
C HIS A 88 4.93 -18.31 17.08
N ARG A 89 3.66 -18.42 16.66
CA ARG A 89 2.59 -19.05 17.46
C ARG A 89 2.90 -20.52 17.73
N ALA A 90 3.38 -21.27 16.72
CA ALA A 90 3.86 -22.65 16.88
C ALA A 90 5.06 -22.73 17.84
N SER A 91 6.11 -21.94 17.57
CA SER A 91 7.36 -21.94 18.35
C SER A 91 7.17 -21.64 19.84
N HIS A 92 6.17 -20.83 20.18
CA HIS A 92 5.86 -20.46 21.57
C HIS A 92 4.70 -21.25 22.20
N HIS A 93 4.07 -22.17 21.46
CA HIS A 93 2.91 -22.93 21.92
C HIS A 93 3.25 -23.76 23.18
N PRO A 94 2.36 -23.84 24.20
CA PRO A 94 2.65 -24.55 25.44
C PRO A 94 3.07 -26.02 25.27
N ALA A 95 2.56 -26.71 24.23
CA ALA A 95 2.95 -28.09 23.95
C ALA A 95 4.43 -28.23 23.48
N MET A 96 5.05 -27.17 22.93
CA MET A 96 6.49 -27.14 22.61
C MET A 96 7.37 -26.89 23.84
N LYS A 97 6.80 -26.43 24.96
CA LYS A 97 7.53 -26.12 26.20
C LYS A 97 7.48 -27.23 27.26
N LYS A 98 6.56 -28.18 27.13
CA LYS A 98 6.36 -29.28 28.10
C LYS A 98 7.40 -30.41 28.02
N THR A 99 8.41 -30.27 27.17
CA THR A 99 9.43 -31.29 26.86
C THR A 99 10.29 -31.72 28.05
N SER A 100 10.24 -31.03 29.20
CA SER A 100 11.20 -31.19 30.30
C SER A 100 10.67 -31.80 31.61
N THR A 101 9.41 -32.25 31.73
CA THR A 101 8.86 -32.65 33.06
C THR A 101 7.84 -33.79 33.09
N SER A 102 7.42 -34.38 31.96
CA SER A 102 6.49 -35.53 31.99
C SER A 102 6.74 -36.57 30.90
N SER A 103 7.75 -37.40 31.10
CA SER A 103 7.83 -38.71 30.46
C SER A 103 6.75 -39.64 31.02
N THR A 104 5.62 -39.78 30.31
CA THR A 104 4.70 -40.95 30.23
C THR A 104 3.34 -40.45 29.72
N GLY A 105 2.91 -40.90 28.53
CA GLY A 105 1.55 -40.70 28.02
C GLY A 105 1.44 -39.96 26.67
N SER A 106 1.21 -40.71 25.58
CA SER A 106 0.54 -40.38 24.29
C SER A 106 0.64 -38.98 23.65
N GLY A 107 1.60 -38.12 23.99
CA GLY A 107 1.72 -36.75 23.46
C GLY A 107 2.51 -36.59 22.15
N GLY A 108 3.01 -37.67 21.55
CA GLY A 108 4.02 -37.61 20.47
C GLY A 108 3.58 -36.87 19.19
N ASN A 109 2.41 -37.21 18.65
CA ASN A 109 2.00 -36.73 17.32
C ASN A 109 1.77 -35.21 17.23
N SER A 110 1.26 -34.56 18.29
CA SER A 110 0.95 -33.12 18.23
C SER A 110 2.20 -32.24 18.29
N GLN A 111 3.23 -32.66 19.03
CA GLN A 111 4.53 -31.98 19.02
C GLN A 111 5.24 -32.22 17.68
N GLN A 112 5.14 -33.42 17.12
CA GLN A 112 5.79 -33.76 15.85
C GLN A 112 5.17 -33.02 14.66
N GLY A 113 3.84 -33.02 14.52
CA GLY A 113 3.14 -32.29 13.46
C GLY A 113 3.44 -30.78 13.51
N MET A 114 3.51 -30.19 14.70
CA MET A 114 3.82 -28.76 14.85
C MET A 114 5.29 -28.44 14.49
N LYS A 115 6.24 -29.37 14.70
CA LYS A 115 7.62 -29.23 14.19
C LYS A 115 7.67 -29.28 12.66
N GLU A 116 6.88 -30.15 12.04
CA GLU A 116 6.78 -30.26 10.57
C GLU A 116 6.15 -28.99 9.97
N ALA A 117 5.07 -28.48 10.58
CA ALA A 117 4.48 -27.20 10.23
C ALA A 117 5.49 -26.04 10.34
N MET A 118 6.28 -26.00 11.42
CA MET A 118 7.35 -25.01 11.59
C MET A 118 8.43 -25.13 10.51
N ALA A 119 8.81 -26.34 10.09
CA ALA A 119 9.79 -26.55 9.03
C ALA A 119 9.31 -26.00 7.67
N ILE A 120 8.04 -26.26 7.32
CA ILE A 120 7.40 -25.73 6.10
C ILE A 120 7.38 -24.19 6.12
N PHE A 121 6.91 -23.58 7.22
CA PHE A 121 6.90 -22.13 7.34
C PHE A 121 8.30 -21.52 7.36
N ARG A 122 9.28 -22.21 7.95
CA ARG A 122 10.68 -21.76 7.98
C ARG A 122 11.29 -21.74 6.57
N HIS A 123 11.12 -22.81 5.81
CA HIS A 123 11.55 -22.87 4.41
C HIS A 123 10.89 -21.77 3.58
N TRP A 124 9.59 -21.54 3.76
CA TRP A 124 8.89 -20.46 3.06
C TRP A 124 9.44 -19.06 3.41
N LEU A 125 9.76 -18.80 4.68
CA LEU A 125 10.29 -17.51 5.16
C LEU A 125 11.73 -17.25 4.71
N ASP A 126 12.57 -18.28 4.66
CA ASP A 126 14.00 -18.17 4.36
C ASP A 126 14.29 -18.25 2.85
N GLU A 127 13.53 -19.06 2.09
CA GLU A 127 13.77 -19.31 0.65
C GLU A 127 12.67 -18.73 -0.26
N THR A 128 11.43 -19.21 -0.11
CA THR A 128 10.33 -18.89 -1.04
C THR A 128 10.00 -17.39 -1.06
N TYR A 129 9.89 -16.78 0.12
CA TYR A 129 9.57 -15.36 0.24
C TYR A 129 10.69 -14.44 -0.26
N PRO A 130 11.97 -14.61 0.11
CA PRO A 130 13.06 -13.80 -0.45
C PRO A 130 13.20 -13.95 -1.96
N ALA A 131 13.01 -15.15 -2.52
CA ALA A 131 13.00 -15.38 -3.97
C ALA A 131 11.86 -14.61 -4.65
N ALA A 132 10.60 -14.83 -4.24
CA ALA A 132 9.43 -14.15 -4.81
C ALA A 132 9.51 -12.62 -4.66
N LYS A 133 9.98 -12.14 -3.51
CA LYS A 133 10.19 -10.70 -3.25
C LYS A 133 11.31 -10.10 -4.10
N SER A 134 12.30 -10.90 -4.49
CA SER A 134 13.41 -10.45 -5.34
C SER A 134 13.01 -10.42 -6.81
N ALA A 135 12.25 -11.42 -7.29
CA ALA A 135 11.57 -11.37 -8.59
C ALA A 135 10.69 -10.11 -8.71
N LEU A 136 9.84 -9.84 -7.71
CA LEU A 136 9.01 -8.62 -7.65
C LEU A 136 9.80 -7.31 -7.41
N ARG A 137 11.12 -7.37 -7.16
CA ARG A 137 11.98 -6.18 -7.16
C ARG A 137 12.74 -6.01 -8.48
N ALA A 138 13.01 -7.08 -9.22
CA ALA A 138 13.66 -7.00 -10.52
C ALA A 138 12.85 -6.11 -11.49
N GLY A 139 11.51 -6.21 -11.46
CA GLY A 139 10.59 -5.36 -12.22
C GLY A 139 10.41 -3.91 -11.72
N GLY A 140 11.17 -3.43 -10.73
CA GLY A 140 11.32 -1.98 -10.48
C GLY A 140 10.14 -1.17 -9.89
N PHE A 141 8.93 -1.71 -9.71
CA PHE A 141 7.70 -0.96 -9.35
C PHE A 141 7.59 -0.40 -7.90
N LYS A 142 8.72 0.06 -7.32
CA LYS A 142 8.88 0.65 -5.98
C LYS A 142 9.83 1.85 -6.12
N PRO A 143 9.35 3.10 -6.10
CA PRO A 143 8.43 3.57 -5.06
C PRO A 143 6.96 3.64 -5.49
N LEU A 144 6.08 3.85 -4.51
CA LEU A 144 4.77 4.47 -4.77
C LEU A 144 4.95 5.98 -4.75
N LEU A 145 4.23 6.68 -5.63
CA LEU A 145 4.12 8.14 -5.58
C LEU A 145 3.41 8.57 -4.29
N SER A 146 3.85 9.69 -3.71
CA SER A 146 3.22 10.26 -2.52
C SER A 146 1.74 10.60 -2.75
N LYS A 147 0.90 10.39 -1.73
CA LYS A 147 -0.55 10.67 -1.77
C LYS A 147 -0.90 12.07 -2.33
N PRO A 148 -0.26 13.18 -1.91
CA PRO A 148 -0.59 14.51 -2.44
C PRO A 148 -0.27 14.67 -3.93
N LEU A 149 0.68 13.89 -4.45
CA LEU A 149 1.01 13.89 -5.87
C LEU A 149 -0.05 13.14 -6.67
N VAL A 150 -0.49 11.96 -6.22
CA VAL A 150 -1.61 11.22 -6.84
C VAL A 150 -2.90 12.05 -6.77
N GLU A 151 -3.15 12.72 -5.65
CA GLU A 151 -4.27 13.64 -5.45
C GLU A 151 -4.23 14.84 -6.42
N LYS A 152 -3.05 15.46 -6.66
CA LYS A 152 -2.87 16.53 -7.68
C LYS A 152 -3.31 16.07 -9.08
N TYR A 153 -3.00 14.82 -9.45
CA TYR A 153 -3.35 14.26 -10.76
C TYR A 153 -4.73 13.60 -10.83
N LEU A 154 -5.41 13.38 -9.69
CA LEU A 154 -6.70 12.68 -9.63
C LEU A 154 -7.76 13.27 -10.58
N PRO A 155 -7.96 14.61 -10.72
CA PRO A 155 -8.96 15.14 -11.64
C PRO A 155 -8.68 14.78 -13.10
N LEU A 156 -7.40 14.72 -13.49
CA LEU A 156 -6.97 14.32 -14.82
C LEU A 156 -7.15 12.81 -15.04
N ILE A 157 -6.78 11.97 -14.05
CA ILE A 157 -6.99 10.52 -14.06
C ILE A 157 -8.47 10.14 -14.19
N LEU A 158 -9.37 10.90 -13.56
CA LEU A 158 -10.81 10.66 -13.67
C LEU A 158 -11.37 11.12 -15.02
N SER A 159 -10.71 12.09 -15.67
CA SER A 159 -11.13 12.70 -16.93
C SER A 159 -10.53 12.04 -18.18
N SER A 160 -9.45 11.26 -18.06
CA SER A 160 -8.69 10.67 -19.18
C SER A 160 -9.37 9.47 -19.87
N ALA A 161 -10.71 9.43 -19.89
CA ALA A 161 -11.48 8.30 -20.44
C ALA A 161 -12.83 8.70 -21.09
N SER A 162 -12.89 9.88 -21.71
CA SER A 162 -14.03 10.30 -22.55
C SER A 162 -13.70 10.42 -24.04
N SER A 163 -12.47 10.06 -24.45
CA SER A 163 -11.93 10.37 -25.78
C SER A 163 -11.66 9.16 -26.68
N SER A 164 -11.80 7.93 -26.18
CA SER A 164 -11.69 6.69 -26.97
C SER A 164 -13.02 6.26 -27.61
N SER A 165 -14.13 6.96 -27.33
CA SER A 165 -15.48 6.60 -27.80
C SER A 165 -15.99 7.49 -28.95
N SER A 166 -15.40 7.38 -30.14
CA SER A 166 -15.95 8.01 -31.36
C SER A 166 -15.60 7.26 -32.67
N SER A 167 -16.05 6.02 -32.77
CA SER A 167 -16.22 5.34 -34.07
C SER A 167 -17.40 4.38 -34.03
N PRO A 168 -18.62 4.81 -34.43
CA PRO A 168 -19.74 3.91 -34.59
C PRO A 168 -19.54 3.08 -35.87
N SER A 169 -19.00 1.86 -35.74
CA SER A 169 -18.98 0.92 -36.86
C SER A 169 -20.38 0.35 -37.09
N SER A 170 -21.04 0.81 -38.14
CA SER A 170 -22.28 0.25 -38.63
C SER A 170 -21.97 -0.95 -39.54
N GLY A 171 -22.26 -2.18 -39.10
CA GLY A 171 -22.05 -3.33 -39.98
C GLY A 171 -22.25 -4.73 -39.41
N ALA A 172 -23.47 -5.26 -39.58
CA ALA A 172 -23.83 -6.67 -39.71
C ALA A 172 -23.52 -7.67 -38.56
N ALA A 173 -24.54 -8.47 -38.23
CA ALA A 173 -24.45 -9.54 -37.24
C ALA A 173 -23.65 -10.76 -37.74
N GLY A 174 -22.81 -11.32 -36.88
CA GLY A 174 -22.13 -12.60 -37.05
C GLY A 174 -21.88 -13.24 -35.68
N ALA A 175 -22.16 -14.54 -35.53
CA ALA A 175 -22.22 -15.18 -34.22
C ALA A 175 -20.87 -15.78 -33.77
N GLY A 176 -20.60 -15.69 -32.46
CA GLY A 176 -19.71 -16.62 -31.75
C GLY A 176 -18.21 -16.31 -31.77
N ALA A 177 -17.79 -15.29 -31.04
CA ALA A 177 -16.41 -15.09 -30.59
C ALA A 177 -16.42 -14.71 -29.08
N PRO A 178 -15.28 -14.86 -28.35
CA PRO A 178 -15.19 -14.41 -26.96
C PRO A 178 -15.38 -12.90 -26.86
N ASN A 179 -15.95 -12.43 -25.75
CA ASN A 179 -16.14 -11.00 -25.54
C ASN A 179 -14.81 -10.33 -25.15
N ASP A 180 -14.25 -9.49 -26.04
CA ASP A 180 -13.08 -8.66 -25.78
C ASP A 180 -13.48 -7.39 -24.98
N ASP A 181 -14.13 -7.56 -23.81
CA ASP A 181 -14.58 -6.47 -22.92
C ASP A 181 -13.54 -6.06 -21.84
N ASP A 182 -12.41 -6.78 -21.74
CA ASP A 182 -11.43 -6.70 -20.62
C ASP A 182 -10.76 -5.31 -20.43
N ASP A 183 -10.56 -4.53 -21.50
CA ASP A 183 -9.84 -3.25 -21.44
C ASP A 183 -10.58 -2.17 -20.62
N ASN A 184 -11.91 -2.23 -20.55
CA ASN A 184 -12.72 -1.23 -19.85
C ASN A 184 -12.63 -1.37 -18.32
N ASP A 185 -12.48 -2.61 -17.82
CA ASP A 185 -12.37 -2.87 -16.39
C ASP A 185 -11.03 -2.41 -15.82
N ASN A 186 -9.93 -2.53 -16.57
CA ASN A 186 -8.60 -2.15 -16.10
C ASN A 186 -8.44 -0.64 -15.85
N ASP A 187 -9.06 0.18 -16.70
CA ASP A 187 -9.00 1.65 -16.58
C ASP A 187 -9.94 2.19 -15.48
N ASN A 188 -11.06 1.49 -15.25
CA ASN A 188 -11.92 1.71 -14.08
C ASN A 188 -11.19 1.32 -12.78
N ASP A 189 -10.53 0.16 -12.75
CA ASP A 189 -9.72 -0.32 -11.62
C ASP A 189 -8.61 0.68 -11.23
N ALA A 190 -7.94 1.28 -12.22
CA ALA A 190 -6.91 2.29 -11.99
C ALA A 190 -7.47 3.53 -11.26
N LYS A 191 -8.66 3.99 -11.62
CA LYS A 191 -9.38 5.11 -10.98
C LYS A 191 -9.83 4.74 -9.56
N VAL A 192 -10.41 3.55 -9.38
CA VAL A 192 -10.83 3.04 -8.06
C VAL A 192 -9.62 2.87 -7.13
N PHE A 193 -8.49 2.36 -7.63
CA PHE A 193 -7.24 2.27 -6.89
C PHE A 193 -6.75 3.67 -6.49
N ALA A 194 -6.69 4.64 -7.41
CA ALA A 194 -6.22 5.99 -7.12
C ALA A 194 -7.07 6.64 -6.00
N GLN A 195 -8.39 6.53 -6.09
CA GLN A 195 -9.33 7.00 -5.08
C GLN A 195 -9.17 6.27 -3.72
N ARG A 196 -9.01 4.94 -3.71
CA ARG A 196 -8.74 4.20 -2.46
C ARG A 196 -7.36 4.54 -1.88
N TYR A 197 -6.35 4.78 -2.72
CA TYR A 197 -4.99 5.09 -2.30
C TYR A 197 -4.90 6.44 -1.57
N ILE A 198 -5.50 7.50 -2.11
CA ILE A 198 -5.54 8.82 -1.44
C ILE A 198 -6.34 8.76 -0.13
N ASN A 199 -7.46 8.05 -0.11
CA ASN A 199 -8.34 7.92 1.06
C ASN A 199 -7.86 6.91 2.13
N LEU A 200 -6.81 6.13 1.84
CA LEU A 200 -6.27 5.12 2.76
C LEU A 200 -5.87 5.73 4.12
N ALA A 201 -6.50 5.28 5.20
CA ALA A 201 -6.28 5.81 6.55
C ALA A 201 -4.80 5.67 7.01
N LYS A 202 -4.35 6.62 7.84
CA LYS A 202 -2.95 6.66 8.34
C LYS A 202 -2.58 5.34 9.04
N GLY A 203 -1.52 4.70 8.56
CA GLY A 203 -1.02 3.43 9.09
C GLY A 203 -1.65 2.17 8.48
N LYS A 204 -2.73 2.28 7.70
CA LYS A 204 -3.20 1.17 6.86
C LYS A 204 -2.25 0.99 5.65
N ARG A 205 -2.18 -0.24 5.13
CA ARG A 205 -1.28 -0.64 4.04
C ARG A 205 -2.11 -1.30 2.93
N LEU A 206 -1.74 -1.11 1.67
CA LEU A 206 -2.46 -1.67 0.52
C LEU A 206 -2.58 -3.20 0.57
N GLY A 207 -1.54 -3.92 1.00
CA GLY A 207 -1.57 -5.37 1.23
C GLY A 207 -2.54 -5.85 2.33
N ASN A 208 -3.21 -4.92 3.02
CA ASN A 208 -4.25 -5.19 4.01
C ASN A 208 -5.62 -4.63 3.58
N VAL A 209 -5.79 -4.19 2.32
CA VAL A 209 -7.06 -3.71 1.75
C VAL A 209 -7.47 -4.65 0.62
N LEU A 210 -8.57 -5.36 0.81
CA LEU A 210 -9.13 -6.27 -0.18
C LEU A 210 -9.66 -5.53 -1.42
N LEU A 211 -9.69 -6.22 -2.56
CA LEU A 211 -10.49 -5.80 -3.72
C LEU A 211 -11.98 -5.99 -3.41
N ASP A 212 -12.35 -7.22 -3.02
CA ASP A 212 -13.67 -7.58 -2.51
C ASP A 212 -13.57 -7.92 -1.02
N ASP A 213 -14.27 -7.17 -0.18
CA ASP A 213 -14.34 -7.40 1.27
C ASP A 213 -15.16 -8.68 1.61
N GLY A 214 -15.87 -9.27 0.65
CA GLY A 214 -16.58 -10.55 0.75
C GLY A 214 -15.71 -11.80 0.51
N ASP A 215 -14.57 -11.69 -0.17
CA ASP A 215 -13.60 -12.78 -0.34
C ASP A 215 -12.29 -12.47 0.43
N PRO A 216 -12.16 -12.90 1.70
CA PRO A 216 -10.94 -12.67 2.48
C PRO A 216 -9.71 -13.40 1.91
N THR A 217 -9.89 -14.43 1.07
CA THR A 217 -8.80 -15.13 0.36
C THR A 217 -8.41 -14.47 -0.96
N GLY A 218 -9.22 -13.52 -1.43
CA GLY A 218 -9.10 -12.82 -2.70
C GLY A 218 -7.91 -11.88 -2.78
N LEU A 219 -7.80 -11.16 -3.89
CA LEU A 219 -6.68 -10.24 -4.13
C LEU A 219 -6.75 -9.01 -3.19
N ASP A 220 -5.59 -8.40 -2.92
CA ASP A 220 -5.51 -7.06 -2.33
C ASP A 220 -5.00 -6.03 -3.33
N TRP A 221 -5.19 -4.75 -3.01
CA TRP A 221 -4.79 -3.65 -3.89
C TRP A 221 -3.28 -3.48 -4.05
N GLU A 222 -2.45 -4.07 -3.17
CA GLU A 222 -1.01 -4.17 -3.44
C GLU A 222 -0.76 -5.21 -4.55
N GLY A 223 -1.41 -6.37 -4.48
CA GLY A 223 -1.39 -7.42 -5.51
C GLY A 223 -1.91 -6.97 -6.87
N ARG A 224 -3.10 -6.33 -6.93
CA ARG A 224 -3.67 -5.83 -8.20
C ARG A 224 -2.75 -4.82 -8.86
N ARG A 225 -2.25 -3.85 -8.09
CA ARG A 225 -1.30 -2.82 -8.58
C ARG A 225 -0.07 -3.45 -9.23
N TYR A 226 0.55 -4.48 -8.62
CA TYR A 226 1.73 -5.09 -9.24
C TYR A 226 1.40 -5.80 -10.56
N ARG A 227 0.26 -6.49 -10.66
CA ARG A 227 -0.17 -7.12 -11.93
C ARG A 227 -0.43 -6.08 -13.01
N ALA A 228 -1.24 -5.07 -12.71
CA ALA A 228 -1.54 -3.97 -13.63
C ALA A 228 -0.28 -3.23 -14.11
N LEU A 229 0.73 -3.04 -13.24
CA LEU A 229 2.00 -2.43 -13.65
C LEU A 229 2.87 -3.37 -14.50
N CYS A 230 2.87 -4.69 -14.26
CA CYS A 230 3.53 -5.66 -15.14
C CYS A 230 2.88 -5.71 -16.54
N GLU A 231 1.55 -5.54 -16.61
CA GLU A 231 0.78 -5.51 -17.87
C GLU A 231 1.00 -4.19 -18.63
N LEU A 232 1.01 -3.06 -17.92
CA LEU A 232 1.08 -1.71 -18.50
C LEU A 232 2.49 -1.23 -18.89
N VAL A 233 3.54 -1.81 -18.27
CA VAL A 233 4.94 -1.42 -18.49
C VAL A 233 5.67 -2.51 -19.29
N PRO A 234 5.98 -2.27 -20.58
CA PRO A 234 6.76 -3.19 -21.40
C PRO A 234 8.14 -3.47 -20.83
N GLU A 235 8.68 -4.65 -21.12
CA GLU A 235 10.03 -5.04 -20.73
C GLU A 235 11.08 -4.00 -21.14
N GLY A 236 11.98 -3.66 -20.22
CA GLY A 236 13.00 -2.62 -20.38
C GLY A 236 12.52 -1.19 -20.09
N LYS A 237 11.23 -0.98 -19.79
CA LYS A 237 10.65 0.32 -19.41
C LYS A 237 10.39 0.47 -17.90
N GLU A 238 11.05 -0.33 -17.07
CA GLU A 238 10.94 -0.26 -15.60
C GLU A 238 11.69 0.96 -15.00
N LYS A 239 12.41 1.72 -15.82
CA LYS A 239 13.27 2.86 -15.43
C LYS A 239 13.13 4.02 -16.41
N GLU A 240 13.40 5.24 -15.93
CA GLU A 240 13.33 6.50 -16.71
C GLU A 240 13.94 6.42 -18.12
N GLY A 241 15.11 5.80 -18.27
CA GLY A 241 15.82 5.71 -19.55
C GLY A 241 15.11 4.90 -20.65
N GLY A 242 14.11 4.09 -20.32
CA GLY A 242 13.30 3.33 -21.28
C GLY A 242 12.16 4.13 -21.91
N TRP A 243 11.89 5.36 -21.47
CA TRP A 243 10.71 6.13 -21.88
C TRP A 243 11.06 7.32 -22.77
N GLY A 244 10.45 7.39 -23.95
CA GLY A 244 10.48 8.57 -24.81
C GLY A 244 9.67 9.73 -24.23
N VAL A 245 10.00 10.96 -24.65
CA VAL A 245 9.23 12.17 -24.29
C VAL A 245 7.77 11.99 -24.67
N GLY A 246 7.48 11.66 -25.93
CA GLY A 246 6.12 11.48 -26.46
C GLY A 246 5.33 10.28 -25.88
N GLU A 247 5.95 9.44 -25.05
CA GLU A 247 5.23 8.37 -24.34
C GLU A 247 4.72 8.81 -22.97
N LEU A 248 5.40 9.78 -22.33
CA LEU A 248 5.07 10.28 -21.00
C LEU A 248 4.50 11.70 -20.99
N TRP A 249 4.75 12.44 -22.08
CA TRP A 249 4.47 13.87 -22.19
C TRP A 249 4.02 14.20 -23.61
N GLU A 250 2.83 14.77 -23.72
CA GLU A 250 2.36 15.41 -24.94
C GLU A 250 2.92 16.83 -25.01
N ASP A 251 3.22 17.32 -26.22
CA ASP A 251 3.41 18.75 -26.40
C ASP A 251 2.06 19.42 -26.17
N GLY A 252 1.97 20.29 -25.16
CA GLY A 252 0.74 21.04 -24.95
C GLY A 252 0.48 21.94 -26.14
N ASP A 253 -0.77 21.97 -26.60
CA ASP A 253 -1.26 22.96 -27.54
C ASP A 253 -0.99 24.34 -26.94
N GLY A 254 0.08 24.96 -27.43
CA GLY A 254 0.31 26.37 -27.19
C GLY A 254 -0.77 27.09 -27.97
N ASP A 255 -1.80 27.53 -27.24
CA ASP A 255 -2.89 28.37 -27.71
C ASP A 255 -2.35 29.33 -28.77
N GLY A 256 -2.72 29.01 -30.01
CA GLY A 256 -2.31 29.75 -31.20
C GLY A 256 -3.12 31.02 -31.25
N GLY A 257 -2.87 31.92 -30.29
CA GLY A 257 -3.42 33.26 -30.31
C GLY A 257 -2.96 33.92 -31.59
N GLU A 258 -3.87 34.01 -32.56
CA GLU A 258 -3.77 34.81 -33.77
C GLU A 258 -3.79 36.30 -33.38
N GLY A 259 -2.74 36.71 -32.69
CA GLY A 259 -2.41 38.11 -32.50
C GLY A 259 -1.67 38.58 -33.73
N GLU A 260 -2.41 39.14 -34.70
CA GLU A 260 -1.84 40.06 -35.68
C GLU A 260 -1.27 41.27 -34.91
N GLY A 261 0.01 41.18 -34.57
CA GLY A 261 0.78 42.21 -33.86
C GLY A 261 1.97 42.61 -34.72
N ASP A 262 1.82 43.73 -35.42
CA ASP A 262 2.84 44.32 -36.27
C ASP A 262 4.01 44.90 -35.43
N GLY A 263 5.25 44.76 -35.94
CA GLY A 263 6.46 45.40 -35.42
C GLY A 263 7.12 44.78 -34.16
N ASP A 264 8.34 44.25 -34.31
CA ASP A 264 9.59 44.96 -33.92
C ASP A 264 10.82 44.03 -34.02
N GLU A 265 11.97 44.56 -34.45
CA GLU A 265 13.22 43.80 -34.58
C GLU A 265 14.08 43.89 -33.30
N GLY A 266 14.32 42.75 -32.64
CA GLY A 266 15.46 42.59 -31.74
C GLY A 266 15.18 41.83 -30.44
N GLY A 267 15.78 40.65 -30.29
CA GLY A 267 15.79 39.93 -29.02
C GLY A 267 16.46 38.56 -29.10
N GLU A 268 17.40 38.29 -28.18
CA GLU A 268 18.08 36.99 -28.08
C GLU A 268 17.10 35.81 -27.94
N GLY A 269 17.46 34.69 -28.56
CA GLY A 269 16.63 33.49 -28.73
C GLY A 269 16.32 32.72 -27.44
N GLY A 270 15.54 33.31 -26.54
CA GLY A 270 14.88 32.59 -25.46
C GLY A 270 13.77 31.70 -26.00
N LYS A 271 14.07 30.41 -26.27
CA LYS A 271 13.04 29.39 -26.53
C LYS A 271 12.05 29.34 -25.36
N LYS A 272 10.89 29.99 -25.50
CA LYS A 272 9.70 29.72 -24.69
C LYS A 272 9.35 28.25 -24.87
N GLY A 273 9.80 27.40 -23.95
CA GLY A 273 9.48 25.98 -23.98
C GLY A 273 7.96 25.81 -23.89
N LYS A 274 7.36 25.15 -24.89
CA LYS A 274 5.95 24.75 -24.83
C LYS A 274 5.73 24.00 -23.51
N LYS A 275 4.68 24.36 -22.77
CA LYS A 275 4.28 23.59 -21.59
C LYS A 275 3.91 22.19 -22.06
N LYS A 276 4.51 21.17 -21.46
CA LYS A 276 4.19 19.77 -21.78
C LYS A 276 3.03 19.32 -20.91
N LYS A 277 2.10 18.60 -21.51
CA LYS A 277 0.97 17.96 -20.83
C LYS A 277 1.37 16.52 -20.46
N VAL A 278 0.86 16.00 -19.36
CA VAL A 278 1.01 14.56 -19.03
C VAL A 278 0.16 13.76 -20.03
N SER A 279 0.75 12.75 -20.67
CA SER A 279 0.01 11.88 -21.60
C SER A 279 -0.98 10.97 -20.87
N ASP A 280 -2.03 10.52 -21.55
CA ASP A 280 -3.03 9.63 -20.94
C ASP A 280 -2.41 8.33 -20.40
N ARG A 281 -1.44 7.75 -21.12
CA ARG A 281 -0.67 6.59 -20.66
C ARG A 281 0.12 6.88 -19.37
N HIS A 282 0.65 8.08 -19.21
CA HIS A 282 1.35 8.47 -17.99
C HIS A 282 0.38 8.78 -16.85
N LEU A 283 -0.81 9.31 -17.13
CA LEU A 283 -1.89 9.39 -16.15
C LEU A 283 -2.29 7.99 -15.65
N GLN A 284 -2.34 6.99 -16.52
CA GLN A 284 -2.63 5.60 -16.14
C GLN A 284 -1.57 4.99 -15.22
N LEU A 285 -0.28 5.29 -15.44
CA LEU A 285 0.80 4.92 -14.51
C LEU A 285 0.65 5.62 -13.15
N ILE A 286 0.35 6.92 -13.16
CA ILE A 286 0.17 7.75 -11.95
C ILE A 286 -1.08 7.31 -11.17
N ALA A 287 -2.13 6.83 -11.86
CA ALA A 287 -3.31 6.24 -11.24
C ALA A 287 -2.94 5.06 -10.36
N TRP A 288 -2.09 4.14 -10.84
CA TRP A 288 -1.46 3.07 -10.05
C TRP A 288 -0.40 3.53 -9.03
N ALA A 289 -0.35 4.83 -8.73
CA ALA A 289 0.63 5.48 -7.85
C ALA A 289 2.07 5.09 -8.22
N TRP A 290 2.42 5.10 -9.51
CA TRP A 290 3.77 4.87 -9.99
C TRP A 290 4.16 5.85 -11.10
N SER A 291 5.46 6.09 -11.25
CA SER A 291 5.99 6.75 -12.43
C SER A 291 7.45 6.34 -12.61
N PRO A 292 7.94 6.18 -13.85
CA PRO A 292 9.35 5.96 -14.12
C PRO A 292 10.20 7.20 -13.82
N VAL A 293 9.59 8.40 -13.74
CA VAL A 293 10.26 9.64 -13.37
C VAL A 293 10.02 9.98 -11.89
N GLY A 294 11.05 10.46 -11.20
CA GLY A 294 10.95 10.81 -9.77
C GLY A 294 10.01 11.98 -9.51
N GLU A 295 9.35 11.99 -8.34
CA GLU A 295 8.30 12.95 -7.95
C GLU A 295 8.64 14.42 -8.25
N ARG A 296 9.89 14.85 -8.01
CA ARG A 296 10.35 16.22 -8.29
C ARG A 296 10.18 16.62 -9.75
N LYS A 297 10.40 15.70 -10.70
CA LYS A 297 10.28 15.96 -12.15
C LYS A 297 8.82 16.10 -12.57
N LEU A 298 7.92 15.31 -11.99
CA LEU A 298 6.47 15.45 -12.16
C LEU A 298 6.00 16.82 -11.68
N THR A 299 6.44 17.26 -10.49
CA THR A 299 6.05 18.58 -9.94
C THR A 299 6.55 19.78 -10.76
N MET A 300 7.60 19.62 -11.57
CA MET A 300 8.14 20.68 -12.43
C MET A 300 7.45 20.81 -13.79
N SER A 301 6.58 19.86 -14.14
CA SER A 301 6.04 19.71 -15.50
C SER A 301 4.52 19.94 -15.60
N GLY A 302 3.93 20.66 -14.63
CA GLY A 302 2.51 21.04 -14.65
C GLY A 302 2.17 22.15 -13.65
#